data_AF-A0A453QCY2-F1
#
_entry.id   AF-A0A453QCY2-F1
#
_cell.length_a   1.000
_cell.length_b   1.000
_cell.length_c   1.000
_cell.angle_alpha   90.00
_cell.angle_beta   90.00
_cell.angle_gamma   90.00
#
_symmetry.space_group_name_H-M   'P 1'
#
loop_
_entity.id
_entity.type
_entity.pdbx_description
1 polymer ?
#
loop_
_entity_poly.entity_id
_entity_poly.type
_entity_poly.pdbx_seq_one_letter_code
_entity_poly.pdbx_strand_id
1 'polypeptide(L)' 'QVQDLWRVRNDNMADLCKKVKELKGNFLQFQINHVLREFNADADAQANFAVELPVGEIQEQSNFTC' A
#
# COMPACT_ATOMS: atom_id res chain seq x y z
N GLN A 1 -5.55 -7.69 11.47
CA GLN A 1 -5.44 -7.12 10.11
C GLN A 1 -6.02 -5.69 10.15
N VAL A 2 -5.87 -4.84 9.13
CA VAL A 2 -6.26 -3.41 9.17
C VAL A 2 -7.72 -3.14 9.58
N GLN A 3 -8.64 -4.03 9.21
CA GLN A 3 -10.07 -3.97 9.59
C GLN A 3 -10.41 -4.93 10.75
N ASP A 4 -9.43 -5.64 11.28
CA ASP A 4 -9.59 -6.65 12.33
C ASP A 4 -10.54 -7.81 12.02
N LEU A 5 -10.91 -7.99 10.74
CA LEU A 5 -11.70 -9.12 10.27
C LEU A 5 -10.91 -10.44 10.31
N TRP A 6 -9.59 -10.36 10.14
CA TRP A 6 -8.70 -11.52 10.11
C TRP A 6 -7.57 -11.42 11.13
N ARG A 7 -7.33 -12.54 11.82
CA ARG A 7 -6.18 -12.69 12.72
C ARG A 7 -4.90 -12.83 11.91
N VAL A 8 -3.92 -11.98 12.21
CA VAL A 8 -2.58 -12.07 11.62
C VAL A 8 -1.78 -13.10 12.42
N ARG A 9 -1.18 -14.08 11.74
CA ARG A 9 -0.41 -15.17 12.37
C ARG A 9 1.06 -15.20 11.94
N ASN A 10 1.42 -14.43 10.93
CA ASN A 10 2.80 -14.30 10.48
C ASN A 10 3.41 -13.05 11.13
N ASP A 11 4.59 -13.19 11.71
CA ASP A 11 5.22 -12.13 12.51
C ASP A 11 5.55 -10.89 11.67
N ASN A 12 6.12 -11.07 10.46
CA ASN A 12 6.39 -9.95 9.56
C ASN A 12 5.11 -9.18 9.21
N MET A 13 4.02 -9.89 8.95
CA MET A 13 2.72 -9.26 8.69
C MET A 13 2.12 -8.60 9.94
N ALA A 14 2.45 -9.08 11.15
CA ALA A 14 1.99 -8.50 12.40
C ALA A 14 2.61 -7.11 12.60
N ASP A 15 3.92 -6.98 12.36
CA ASP A 15 4.64 -5.71 12.43
C ASP A 15 4.08 -4.69 11.42
N LEU A 16 3.86 -5.12 10.17
CA LEU A 16 3.25 -4.26 9.15
C LEU A 16 1.82 -3.84 9.53
N CYS A 17 0.99 -4.76 10.04
CA CYS A 17 -0.36 -4.44 10.49
C CYS A 17 -0.36 -3.47 11.67
N LYS A 18 0.59 -3.59 12.60
CA LYS A 18 0.75 -2.65 13.71
C LYS A 18 1.06 -1.24 13.19
N LYS A 19 2.04 -1.11 12.29
CA LYS A 19 2.42 0.18 11.69
C LYS A 19 1.25 0.85 10.95
N VAL A 20 0.47 0.08 10.18
CA VAL A 20 -0.72 0.62 9.49
C VAL A 20 -1.77 1.11 10.48
N LYS A 21 -1.98 0.41 11.60
CA LYS A 21 -2.94 0.83 12.64
C LYS A 21 -2.52 2.12 13.33
N GLU A 22 -1.23 2.27 13.62
CA GLU A 22 -0.67 3.51 14.17
C GLU A 22 -0.89 4.68 13.21
N LEU A 23 -0.55 4.50 11.92
CA LEU A 23 -0.78 5.52 10.89
C LEU A 23 -2.25 5.87 10.72
N LYS A 24 -3.13 4.85 10.71
CA LYS A 24 -4.59 5.03 10.64
C LYS A 24 -5.11 5.90 11.79
N GLY A 25 -4.54 5.78 12.99
CA GLY A 25 -4.91 6.58 14.16
C GLY A 25 -4.64 8.08 14.02
N ASN A 26 -3.82 8.49 13.06
CA ASN A 26 -3.51 9.91 12.80
C ASN A 26 -4.60 10.61 11.97
N PHE A 27 -5.54 9.86 11.38
CA PHE A 27 -6.61 10.41 10.55
C PHE A 27 -7.92 10.54 11.34
N LEU A 28 -8.66 11.61 11.11
CA LEU A 28 -10.01 11.79 11.67
C LEU A 28 -10.98 10.70 11.20
N GLN A 29 -10.83 10.26 9.95
CA GLN A 29 -11.60 9.16 9.37
C GLN A 29 -10.71 8.38 8.40
N PHE A 30 -10.91 7.07 8.35
CA PHE A 30 -10.22 6.18 7.43
C PHE A 30 -11.19 5.15 6.86
N GLN A 31 -11.08 4.88 5.56
CA GLN A 31 -11.83 3.83 4.86
C GLN A 31 -10.88 3.01 4.00
N ILE A 32 -11.16 1.72 3.86
CA ILE A 32 -10.44 0.82 2.96
C ILE A 32 -11.47 -0.01 2.20
N ASN A 33 -11.36 0.01 0.88
CA ASN A 33 -12.27 -0.66 -0.02
C ASN A 33 -11.48 -1.58 -0.93
N HIS A 34 -12.03 -2.75 -1.20
CA HIS A 34 -11.51 -3.64 -2.22
C HIS A 34 -11.95 -3.15 -3.60
N VAL A 35 -11.02 -3.03 -4.53
CA VAL A 35 -11.27 -2.76 -5.95
C VAL A 35 -10.62 -3.84 -6.79
N LEU A 36 -11.18 -4.11 -7.98
CA LEU A 36 -10.55 -5.04 -8.93
C LEU A 36 -9.23 -4.45 -9.45
N ARG A 37 -8.34 -5.32 -9.93
CA ARG A 37 -6.97 -4.94 -10.30
C ARG A 37 -6.96 -3.89 -11.42
N GLU A 38 -7.87 -4.00 -12.38
CA GLU A 38 -8.02 -3.03 -13.47
C GLU A 38 -8.36 -1.62 -12.98
N PHE A 39 -8.97 -1.48 -11.79
CA PHE A 39 -9.28 -0.19 -11.17
C PHE A 39 -8.16 0.33 -10.25
N ASN A 40 -7.09 -0.44 -10.05
CA ASN A 40 -5.89 -0.04 -9.30
C ASN A 40 -4.65 0.04 -10.23
N ALA A 41 -4.88 0.24 -11.53
CA ALA A 41 -3.87 0.11 -12.58
C ALA A 41 -2.66 1.04 -12.38
N ASP A 42 -2.88 2.28 -11.95
CA ASP A 42 -1.78 3.24 -11.75
C ASP A 42 -0.84 2.82 -10.61
N ALA A 43 -1.40 2.34 -9.51
CA ALA A 43 -0.61 1.83 -8.38
C ALA A 43 0.09 0.50 -8.75
N ASP A 44 -0.58 -0.37 -9.52
CA ASP A 44 0.02 -1.60 -10.06
C ASP A 44 1.21 -1.28 -10.99
N ALA A 45 1.05 -0.32 -11.89
CA ALA A 45 2.10 0.15 -12.79
C ALA A 45 3.31 0.73 -12.04
N GLN A 46 3.07 1.55 -11.00
CA GLN A 46 4.15 2.07 -10.15
C GLN A 46 4.88 0.96 -9.38
N ALA A 47 4.15 -0.01 -8.83
CA ALA A 47 4.76 -1.13 -8.12
C ALA A 47 5.61 -2.01 -9.06
N ASN A 48 5.10 -2.33 -10.25
CA ASN A 48 5.85 -3.09 -11.25
C ASN A 48 7.09 -2.34 -11.74
N PHE A 49 7.00 -1.01 -11.90
CA PHE A 49 8.14 -0.19 -12.27
C PHE A 49 9.24 -0.20 -11.20
N ALA A 50 8.88 -0.09 -9.92
CA ALA A 50 9.84 -0.10 -8.82
C ALA A 50 10.60 -1.43 -8.66
N VAL A 51 10.03 -2.56 -9.12
CA VAL A 51 10.70 -3.87 -9.09
C VAL A 51 11.94 -3.90 -9.98
N GLU A 52 11.93 -3.15 -11.08
CA GLU A 52 13.05 -3.09 -12.04
C GLU A 52 14.12 -2.08 -11.64
N LEU A 53 13.87 -1.25 -10.62
CA LEU A 53 14.83 -0.25 -10.16
C LEU A 53 15.93 -0.86 -9.28
N PRO A 54 17.18 -0.39 -9.40
CA PRO A 54 18.23 -0.69 -8.46
C PRO A 54 17.86 -0.33 -7.02
N VAL A 55 18.42 -1.09 -6.07
CA VAL A 55 18.17 -0.85 -4.64
C VAL A 55 18.60 0.56 -4.25
N GLY A 56 17.66 1.32 -3.68
CA GLY A 56 17.88 2.69 -3.23
C GLY A 56 17.67 3.76 -4.32
N GLU A 57 17.36 3.36 -5.55
CA GLU A 57 17.00 4.28 -6.61
C GLU A 57 15.55 4.74 -6.48
N ILE A 58 15.32 6.03 -6.70
CA ILE A 58 14.00 6.66 -6.68
C ILE A 58 13.82 7.36 -8.02
N GLN A 59 12.73 7.03 -8.72
CA GLN A 59 12.34 7.68 -9.96
C GLN A 59 10.88 8.12 -9.91
N GLU A 60 10.60 9.33 -10.38
CA GLU A 60 9.25 9.87 -10.52
C GLU A 60 8.77 9.65 -11.96
N GLN A 61 7.57 9.09 -12.12
CA GLN A 61 6.95 9.00 -13.44
C GLN A 61 6.27 10.34 -13.76
N SER A 62 6.83 11.07 -14.72
CA SER A 62 6.36 12.40 -15.15
C SER A 62 5.03 12.38 -15.93
N ASN A 63 4.35 11.23 -16.03
CA ASN A 63 3.25 10.99 -16.96
C ASN A 63 1.85 11.10 -16.35
N PHE A 64 1.69 11.69 -15.17
CA PHE A 64 0.35 12.06 -14.69
C PHE A 64 -0.11 13.32 -15.42
N THR A 65 -0.77 13.17 -16.57
CA THR A 65 -1.58 14.27 -17.12
C THR A 65 -2.68 14.58 -16.12
N CYS A 66 -2.66 15.81 -15.60
CA CYS A 66 -3.69 16.40 -14.75
C CYS A 66 -5.09 16.33 -15.39
#